data_AF-A0A7T8QS87-F1
#
_entry.id   AF-A0A7T8QS87-F1
#
_cell.length_a   1.000
_cell.length_b   1.000
_cell.length_c   1.000
_cell.angle_alpha   90.00
_cell.angle_beta   90.00
_cell.angle_gamma   90.00
#
_symmetry.space_group_name_H-M   'P 1'
#
loop_
_entity.id
_entity.type
_entity.pdbx_description
1 polymer ?
#
loop_
_entity_poly.entity_id
_entity_poly.type
_entity_poly.pdbx_seq_one_letter_code
_entity_poly.pdbx_strand_id
1 'polypeptide(L)' 'LKKDKIRLKDCLLMLDNAPPHTATDTREFLNRRDVEPVKQSPYSPDLNLCDRFLFRKLKHLLREDEFGATRRLHSPFSGQ' A
#
# COMPACT_ATOMS: atom_id res chain seq x y z
N LEU A 1 -22.87 3.31 -10.96
CA LEU A 1 -22.49 1.96 -10.45
C LEU A 1 -22.71 1.95 -8.94
N LYS A 2 -23.57 1.08 -8.41
CA LYS A 2 -23.53 0.75 -6.97
C LYS A 2 -22.19 0.05 -6.73
N LYS A 3 -21.33 0.63 -5.88
CA LYS A 3 -20.12 -0.06 -5.43
C LYS A 3 -20.55 -1.00 -4.32
N ASP A 4 -20.53 -2.29 -4.58
CA ASP A 4 -20.72 -3.28 -3.53
C ASP A 4 -19.61 -3.12 -2.49
N LYS A 5 -19.98 -3.30 -1.22
CA LYS A 5 -19.05 -3.16 -0.10
C LYS A 5 -18.05 -4.31 -0.14
N ILE A 6 -16.83 -4.02 -0.57
CA ILE A 6 -15.71 -4.96 -0.55
C ILE A 6 -15.31 -5.20 0.91
N ARG A 7 -15.22 -6.47 1.33
CA ARG A 7 -14.68 -6.82 2.65
C ARG A 7 -13.22 -7.24 2.49
N LEU A 8 -12.42 -6.98 3.53
CA LEU A 8 -10.98 -7.25 3.47
C LEU A 8 -10.66 -8.73 3.20
N LYS A 9 -11.45 -9.66 3.75
CA LYS A 9 -11.32 -11.11 3.52
C LYS A 9 -11.59 -11.55 2.08
N ASP A 10 -12.27 -10.73 1.29
CA ASP A 10 -12.53 -11.01 -0.12
C ASP A 10 -11.38 -10.51 -1.01
N CYS A 11 -10.34 -9.92 -0.43
CA CYS A 11 -9.18 -9.35 -1.12
C CYS A 11 -7.92 -10.19 -0.91
N LEU A 12 -7.08 -10.25 -1.95
CA LEU A 12 -5.68 -10.64 -1.80
C LEU A 12 -4.88 -9.45 -1.30
N LEU A 13 -4.32 -9.57 -0.10
CA LEU A 13 -3.49 -8.54 0.51
C LEU A 13 -2.01 -8.81 0.24
N MET A 14 -1.31 -7.90 -0.41
CA MET A 14 0.14 -8.00 -0.64
C MET A 14 0.84 -6.88 0.14
N LEU A 15 1.77 -7.26 1.00
CA LEU A 15 2.62 -6.37 1.81
C LEU A 15 4.08 -6.75 1.56
N ASP A 16 5.01 -5.81 1.78
CA ASP A 16 6.43 -6.13 1.84
C ASP A 16 6.79 -6.72 3.22
N ASN A 17 7.99 -7.29 3.32
CA ASN A 17 8.47 -7.96 4.53
C ASN A 17 9.00 -6.99 5.61
N ALA A 18 8.61 -5.70 5.59
CA ALA A 18 9.08 -4.75 6.59
C ALA A 18 8.67 -5.18 8.01
N PRO A 19 9.47 -4.83 9.05
CA PRO A 19 9.20 -5.26 10.43
C PRO A 19 7.77 -4.98 10.94
N PRO A 20 7.13 -3.83 10.64
CA PRO A 20 5.75 -3.59 11.06
C PRO A 20 4.71 -4.53 10.42
N HIS A 21 4.92 -4.93 9.16
CA HIS A 21 4.00 -5.83 8.44
C HIS A 21 4.17 -7.28 8.87
N THR A 22 5.35 -7.62 9.38
CA THR A 22 5.69 -8.95 9.92
C THR A 22 5.62 -9.00 11.45
N ALA A 23 5.14 -7.95 12.12
CA ALA A 23 4.95 -7.93 13.56
C ALA A 23 3.80 -8.86 13.97
N THR A 24 3.88 -9.39 15.19
CA THR A 24 2.85 -10.29 15.76
C THR A 24 1.48 -9.61 15.78
N ASP A 25 1.41 -8.38 16.26
CA ASP A 25 0.16 -7.60 16.33
C ASP A 25 -0.53 -7.49 14.96
N THR A 26 0.25 -7.26 13.90
CA THR A 26 -0.26 -7.20 12.52
C THR A 26 -0.78 -8.56 12.06
N ARG A 27 -0.04 -9.65 12.32
CA ARG A 27 -0.50 -11.00 11.98
C ARG A 27 -1.78 -11.39 12.71
N GLU A 28 -1.88 -11.08 14.01
CA GLU A 28 -3.08 -11.35 14.80
C GLU A 28 -4.28 -10.52 14.34
N PHE A 29 -4.06 -9.27 13.92
CA PHE A 29 -5.10 -8.45 13.32
C PHE A 29 -5.63 -9.07 12.01
N LEU A 30 -4.74 -9.51 11.12
CA LEU A 30 -5.11 -10.14 9.85
C LEU A 30 -5.83 -11.48 10.06
N ASN A 31 -5.34 -12.31 10.98
CA ASN A 31 -5.97 -13.58 11.34
C ASN A 31 -7.39 -13.38 11.88
N ARG A 32 -7.60 -12.41 12.78
CA ARG A 32 -8.95 -12.07 13.29
C ARG A 32 -9.92 -11.60 12.21
N ARG A 33 -9.40 -11.16 11.05
CA ARG A 33 -10.19 -10.67 9.92
C ARG A 33 -10.34 -11.71 8.80
N ASP A 34 -9.81 -12.92 8.98
CA ASP A 34 -9.82 -13.98 7.96
C ASP A 34 -9.10 -13.54 6.68
N VAL A 35 -7.91 -12.95 6.85
CA VAL A 35 -7.10 -12.42 5.75
C VAL A 35 -5.73 -13.07 5.81
N GLU A 36 -5.40 -13.83 4.77
CA GLU A 36 -4.05 -14.35 4.57
C GLU A 36 -3.28 -13.46 3.58
N PRO A 37 -2.21 -12.78 4.01
CA PRO A 37 -1.41 -11.96 3.10
C PRO A 37 -0.58 -12.83 2.15
N VAL A 38 -0.44 -12.38 0.90
CA VAL A 38 0.40 -13.02 -0.11
C VAL A 38 1.86 -13.01 0.34
N LYS A 39 2.50 -14.19 0.32
CA LYS A 39 3.91 -14.33 0.68
C LYS A 39 4.80 -13.63 -0.33
N GLN A 40 5.61 -12.69 0.15
CA GLN A 40 6.51 -11.90 -0.67
C GLN A 40 7.96 -12.42 -0.52
N SER A 41 8.69 -12.56 -1.63
CA SER A 41 10.10 -12.97 -1.66
C SER A 41 11.05 -11.84 -1.20
N PRO A 42 11.95 -12.07 -0.23
CA PRO A 42 12.89 -11.06 0.27
C PRO A 42 13.56 -10.25 -0.85
N TYR A 43 13.67 -8.93 -0.63
CA TYR A 43 14.36 -7.98 -1.52
C TYR A 43 13.92 -8.05 -2.99
N SER A 44 12.65 -8.37 -3.25
CA SER A 44 12.11 -8.46 -4.61
C SER A 44 11.11 -7.33 -4.91
N PRO A 45 11.57 -6.06 -5.00
CA PRO A 45 10.70 -4.93 -5.29
C PRO A 45 10.02 -5.05 -6.67
N ASP A 46 10.62 -5.78 -7.60
CA ASP A 46 10.01 -6.06 -8.91
C ASP A 46 8.70 -6.87 -8.82
N LEU A 47 8.52 -7.65 -7.76
CA LEU A 47 7.30 -8.43 -7.53
C LEU A 47 6.23 -7.63 -6.77
N ASN A 48 6.61 -6.52 -6.14
CA ASN A 48 5.67 -5.65 -5.45
C ASN A 48 5.05 -4.66 -6.44
N LEU A 49 3.75 -4.79 -6.64
CA LEU A 49 2.96 -3.90 -7.52
C LEU A 49 3.12 -2.42 -7.14
N CYS A 50 3.20 -2.11 -5.85
CA CYS A 50 3.38 -0.74 -5.39
C CYS A 50 4.74 -0.18 -5.82
N ASP A 51 5.82 -0.93 -5.59
CA ASP A 51 7.18 -0.51 -5.95
C ASP A 51 7.37 -0.42 -7.46
N ARG A 52 6.91 -1.44 -8.19
CA ARG A 52 7.09 -1.55 -9.64
C ARG A 52 6.28 -0.53 -10.41
N PHE A 53 5.01 -0.33 -10.06
CA PHE A 53 4.08 0.46 -10.86
C PHE A 53 3.73 1.80 -10.22
N LEU A 54 3.25 1.78 -8.97
CA LEU A 54 2.70 2.98 -8.33
C LEU A 54 3.79 4.01 -8.04
N PHE A 55 4.83 3.64 -7.29
CA PHE A 55 5.90 4.57 -6.91
C PHE A 55 6.74 5.00 -8.11
N ARG A 56 6.91 4.13 -9.10
CA ARG A 56 7.55 4.52 -10.36
C ARG A 56 6.77 5.62 -11.06
N LYS A 57 5.45 5.45 -11.24
CA LYS A 57 4.58 6.49 -11.83
C LYS A 57 4.58 7.77 -11.01
N LEU A 58 4.47 7.67 -9.68
CA LEU A 58 4.53 8.83 -8.79
C LEU A 58 5.85 9.59 -8.91
N LYS A 59 6.98 8.89 -8.99
CA LYS A 59 8.30 9.53 -9.22
C LYS A 59 8.37 10.27 -10.56
N HIS A 60 7.75 9.74 -11.61
CA HIS A 60 7.68 10.46 -12.89
C HIS A 60 6.84 11.74 -12.78
N LEU A 61 5.63 11.63 -12.20
CA LEU A 61 4.75 12.79 -12.00
C LEU A 61 5.42 13.88 -11.15
N LEU A 62 6.11 13.50 -10.08
CA LEU A 62 6.81 14.43 -9.20
C LEU A 62 8.06 15.05 -9.83
N ARG A 63 8.67 14.39 -10.82
CA ARG A 63 9.79 14.95 -11.60
C ARG A 63 9.32 15.92 -12.68
N GLU A 64 8.14 15.69 -13.25
CA GLU A 64 7.52 16.60 -14.23
C GLU A 64 6.92 17.85 -13.56
N ASP A 65 6.53 17.78 -12.29
CA ASP A 65 5.99 18.88 -11.48
C ASP A 65 7.08 19.71 -10.77
N GLU A 66 8.22 19.97 -11.43
CA GLU A 66 9.41 20.61 -10.82
C GLU A 66 9.03 21.79 -9.89
N PHE A 67 9.21 21.56 -8.59
CA PHE A 67 9.24 22.57 -7.52
C PHE A 67 7.95 23.35 -7.19
N GLY A 68 6.76 22.92 -7.62
CA GLY A 68 5.50 23.58 -7.22
C GLY A 68 4.83 23.06 -5.94
N ALA A 69 4.97 21.75 -5.64
CA ALA A 69 4.01 21.05 -4.79
C ALA A 69 4.52 20.52 -3.44
N THR A 70 5.76 20.83 -3.02
CA THR A 70 6.28 20.39 -1.70
C THR A 70 5.38 20.87 -0.55
N ARG A 71 4.65 21.97 -0.73
CA ARG A 71 3.69 22.50 0.26
C ARG A 71 2.38 21.69 0.36
N ARG A 72 2.05 20.81 -0.60
CA ARG A 72 0.82 19.99 -0.62
C ARG A 72 0.99 18.56 -0.10
N LEU A 73 2.22 18.12 0.17
CA LEU A 73 2.48 16.79 0.73
C LEU A 73 2.10 16.70 2.22
N HIS A 74 1.95 17.82 2.92
CA HIS A 74 1.28 17.86 4.22
C HIS A 74 -0.25 17.81 4.01
N SER A 75 -0.78 16.59 4.14
CA SER A 75 -2.20 16.26 4.36
C SER A 75 -3.16 16.33 3.16
N PRO A 76 -3.38 15.19 2.46
CA PRO A 76 -4.61 14.95 1.73
C PRO A 76 -5.78 14.46 2.61
N PHE A 77 -5.60 14.31 3.94
CA PHE A 77 -6.59 13.70 4.85
C PHE A 77 -7.10 14.60 5.99
N SER A 78 -6.74 15.88 6.02
CA SER A 78 -7.36 16.85 6.92
C SER A 78 -8.61 17.42 6.27
N GLY A 79 -9.70 16.67 6.33
CA GLY A 79 -11.01 17.15 5.88
C GLY A 79 -11.95 16.03 5.46
N GLN A 80 -12.52 15.34 6.45
CA GLN A 80 -13.95 15.05 6.60
C GLN A 80 -14.20 14.27 7.88
#